data_AF-A0A2C8Z0E3-F1
#
_entry.id   AF-A0A2C8Z0E3-F1
#
_cell.length_a   1.000
_cell.length_b   1.000
_cell.length_c   1.000
_cell.angle_alpha   90.00
_cell.angle_beta   90.00
_cell.angle_gamma   90.00
#
_symmetry.space_group_name_H-M   'P 1'
#
loop_
_entity.id
_entity.type
_entity.pdbx_description
1 polymer ?
#
loop_
_entity_poly.entity_id
_entity_poly.type
_entity_poly.pdbx_seq_one_letter_code
_entity_poly.pdbx_strand_id
1 'polypeptide(L)'
;MGLVMNKRKYIFPLAVAAFGLWACGEDNNSTTACVTEQCLIDQYGEFNADSANKALEDSILAAQGGSSSSSWTVYSAERPDTKEAGEELELGESSSSEAEVACGPQTPWACVSSSSLILPEPSSSSYRHHHSSSSSVDVPPVSSSSVVVVPPTPANDFVEDHRSECQIGDIPTSVNNAKLPDPFKGLDGKRISTKDEWKCRREEIGAMYEKIMFGQKPRNPEKVEGSYSGGKLKVSVTDKGKSISFSVSISGGGTKDKPKPGIIGFASFGGCGSLGASTNGLGVAMISFNPDDVAPENGGGSFFQLYNGSDAGTAIAWAWGISRVIDALEKTPEAGIDVHHLGVTGCSRHGKGSLIAGAFDERIALVIPQESGSGGASLWRSIAQVNKQKGTQFVQGLASAGTEGRWMKSSFKNYDGKETTLPFDQHMLTAMVAPRALLLLDNQSFDWLGEVPSNYCGNASLEVFKALGIEDNYTYAQKGGHNHCDLPQDHYDEVKAYVNAFLNESGTTKGKVESFSSIAKWNKSEWIDWDTPTLR
;
A
#
# COMPACT_ATOMS: atom_id res chain seq x y z
N MET A 1 -48.44 34.90 -2.62
CA MET A 1 -49.04 33.58 -2.90
C MET A 1 -48.40 33.07 -4.19
N GLY A 2 -47.63 31.96 -4.11
CA GLY A 2 -47.08 31.21 -5.26
C GLY A 2 -45.79 31.75 -5.91
N LEU A 3 -44.62 31.35 -5.39
CA LEU A 3 -43.36 31.42 -6.14
C LEU A 3 -43.07 30.04 -6.72
N VAL A 4 -42.87 29.97 -8.03
CA VAL A 4 -42.57 28.75 -8.80
C VAL A 4 -41.13 28.32 -8.50
N MET A 5 -40.96 27.16 -7.86
CA MET A 5 -39.64 26.53 -7.67
C MET A 5 -39.22 25.78 -8.93
N ASN A 6 -38.11 26.22 -9.52
CA ASN A 6 -37.48 25.60 -10.68
C ASN A 6 -36.72 24.33 -10.22
N LYS A 7 -37.21 23.13 -10.55
CA LYS A 7 -36.50 21.86 -10.30
C LYS A 7 -35.38 21.68 -11.33
N ARG A 8 -34.15 22.09 -11.00
CA ARG A 8 -32.97 21.59 -11.72
C ARG A 8 -32.72 20.14 -11.30
N LYS A 9 -32.83 19.23 -12.27
CA LYS A 9 -32.36 17.83 -12.16
C LYS A 9 -30.83 17.86 -12.07
N TYR A 10 -30.27 17.35 -10.98
CA TYR A 10 -28.84 17.11 -10.85
C TYR A 10 -28.52 15.79 -11.55
N ILE A 11 -27.68 15.86 -12.58
CA ILE A 11 -27.06 14.70 -13.23
C ILE A 11 -25.71 14.52 -12.52
N PHE A 12 -25.52 13.41 -11.81
CA PHE A 12 -24.19 12.95 -11.42
C PHE A 12 -23.46 12.49 -12.70
N PRO A 13 -22.22 12.91 -12.97
CA PRO A 13 -21.45 12.27 -14.02
C PRO A 13 -21.11 10.85 -13.55
N LEU A 14 -21.59 9.84 -14.28
CA LEU A 14 -20.99 8.51 -14.25
C LEU A 14 -19.52 8.68 -14.65
N ALA A 15 -18.61 8.43 -13.72
CA ALA A 15 -17.21 8.28 -14.04
C ALA A 15 -17.05 7.00 -14.88
N VAL A 16 -16.84 7.16 -16.18
CA VAL A 16 -16.36 6.07 -17.04
C VAL A 16 -14.91 5.82 -16.64
N ALA A 17 -14.67 4.80 -15.82
CA ALA A 17 -13.34 4.31 -15.55
C ALA A 17 -12.78 3.70 -16.84
N ALA A 18 -11.80 4.35 -17.45
CA ALA A 18 -11.00 3.76 -18.52
C ALA A 18 -10.11 2.68 -17.87
N PHE A 19 -10.45 1.42 -18.09
CA PHE A 19 -9.72 0.27 -17.54
C PHE A 19 -8.45 0.01 -18.36
N GLY A 20 -7.30 0.39 -17.83
CA GLY A 20 -6.02 -0.16 -18.26
C GLY A 20 -5.81 -1.52 -17.58
N LEU A 21 -6.06 -2.62 -18.31
CA LEU A 21 -5.56 -3.94 -17.92
C LEU A 21 -4.03 -3.94 -18.09
N TRP A 22 -3.30 -3.69 -17.00
CA TRP A 22 -1.85 -3.86 -16.97
C TRP A 22 -1.51 -5.19 -16.29
N ALA A 23 -1.22 -6.20 -17.11
CA ALA A 23 -0.62 -7.44 -16.64
C ALA A 23 0.82 -7.19 -16.17
N CYS A 24 1.22 -7.85 -15.09
CA CYS A 24 2.61 -7.86 -14.62
C CYS A 24 3.50 -8.47 -15.71
N GLY A 25 4.56 -7.76 -16.12
CA GLY A 25 5.25 -7.99 -17.40
C GLY A 25 5.80 -9.41 -17.65
N GLU A 26 5.61 -9.90 -18.88
CA GLU A 26 6.64 -10.04 -19.94
C GLU A 26 5.96 -10.02 -21.34
N ASP A 27 6.51 -9.19 -22.22
CA ASP A 27 6.64 -9.23 -23.69
C ASP A 27 5.46 -9.13 -24.72
N ASN A 28 5.57 -8.04 -25.51
CA ASN A 28 5.62 -8.00 -26.99
C ASN A 28 4.46 -8.50 -27.86
N ASN A 29 3.25 -7.97 -27.68
CA ASN A 29 2.36 -7.79 -28.83
C ASN A 29 1.60 -6.46 -28.75
N SER A 30 1.99 -5.52 -29.62
CA SER A 30 1.35 -4.22 -29.72
C SER A 30 -0.04 -4.36 -30.35
N THR A 31 -1.07 -4.45 -29.53
CA THR A 31 -2.41 -3.96 -29.88
C THR A 31 -2.78 -2.91 -28.86
N THR A 32 -2.27 -1.70 -29.06
CA THR A 32 -2.65 -0.54 -28.26
C THR A 32 -4.13 -0.27 -28.51
N ALA A 33 -4.96 -0.44 -27.48
CA ALA A 33 -6.38 -0.12 -27.56
C ALA A 33 -6.56 1.38 -27.92
N CYS A 34 -7.51 1.68 -28.80
CA CYS A 34 -7.77 3.03 -29.30
C CYS A 34 -8.47 3.86 -28.22
N VAL A 35 -7.71 4.60 -27.40
CA VAL A 35 -8.21 5.29 -26.20
C VAL A 35 -8.09 6.82 -26.23
N THR A 36 -7.64 7.40 -27.35
CA THR A 36 -7.55 8.86 -27.51
C THR A 36 -8.68 9.38 -28.40
N GLU A 37 -9.11 10.62 -28.19
CA GLU A 37 -10.12 11.31 -29.01
C GLU A 37 -9.74 11.26 -30.50
N GLN A 38 -8.49 11.57 -30.83
CA GLN A 38 -8.00 11.53 -32.21
C GLN A 38 -8.04 10.12 -32.79
N CYS A 39 -7.66 9.09 -32.02
CA CYS A 39 -7.72 7.72 -32.48
C CYS A 39 -9.17 7.26 -32.75
N LEU A 40 -10.11 7.64 -31.88
CA LEU A 40 -11.53 7.28 -32.03
C LEU A 40 -12.16 7.97 -33.24
N ILE A 41 -11.80 9.23 -33.49
CA ILE A 41 -12.20 9.94 -34.72
C ILE A 41 -11.60 9.26 -35.96
N ASP A 42 -10.32 8.90 -35.91
CA ASP A 42 -9.62 8.31 -37.05
C ASP A 42 -10.10 6.88 -37.39
N GLN A 43 -10.47 6.07 -36.38
CA GLN A 43 -10.93 4.69 -36.59
C GLN A 43 -12.45 4.53 -36.69
N TYR A 44 -13.21 5.32 -35.94
CA TYR A 44 -14.67 5.16 -35.80
C TYR A 44 -15.46 6.37 -36.32
N GLY A 45 -14.78 7.41 -36.80
CA GLY A 45 -15.36 8.55 -37.52
C GLY A 45 -15.85 9.70 -36.64
N GLU A 46 -15.99 9.49 -35.34
CA GLU A 46 -16.48 10.47 -34.37
C GLU A 46 -16.07 10.10 -32.94
N PHE A 47 -16.06 11.09 -32.03
CA PHE A 47 -15.82 10.88 -30.61
C PHE A 47 -17.14 10.94 -29.82
N ASN A 48 -17.69 9.77 -29.49
CA ASN A 48 -18.92 9.63 -28.70
C ASN A 48 -18.93 8.30 -27.92
N ALA A 49 -20.00 8.05 -27.14
CA ALA A 49 -20.11 6.84 -26.33
C ALA A 49 -20.15 5.55 -27.17
N ASP A 50 -20.74 5.60 -28.36
CA ASP A 50 -20.90 4.43 -29.23
C ASP A 50 -19.56 4.01 -29.85
N SER A 51 -18.75 4.97 -30.30
CA SER A 51 -17.38 4.72 -30.80
C SER A 51 -16.46 4.20 -29.69
N ALA A 52 -16.56 4.72 -28.47
CA ALA A 52 -15.79 4.24 -27.32
C ALA A 52 -16.17 2.81 -26.91
N ASN A 53 -17.47 2.48 -26.90
CA ASN A 53 -17.94 1.13 -26.61
C ASN A 53 -17.49 0.13 -27.68
N LYS A 54 -17.52 0.53 -28.95
CA LYS A 54 -17.07 -0.30 -30.06
C LYS A 54 -15.57 -0.56 -30.04
N ALA A 55 -14.76 0.45 -29.71
CA ALA A 55 -13.32 0.29 -29.51
C ALA A 55 -12.99 -0.68 -28.35
N LEU A 56 -13.81 -0.67 -27.30
CA LEU A 56 -13.69 -1.61 -26.18
C LEU A 56 -14.07 -3.04 -26.60
N GLU A 57 -15.17 -3.22 -27.32
CA GLU A 57 -15.59 -4.53 -27.85
C GLU A 57 -14.52 -5.14 -28.79
N ASP A 58 -14.00 -4.34 -29.71
CA ASP A 58 -12.94 -4.76 -30.64
C ASP A 58 -11.65 -5.15 -29.88
N SER A 59 -11.30 -4.42 -28.82
CA SER A 59 -10.15 -4.72 -27.97
C SER A 59 -10.34 -6.01 -27.16
N ILE A 60 -11.55 -6.28 -26.69
CA ILE A 60 -11.91 -7.53 -25.99
C ILE A 60 -11.87 -8.71 -26.95
N LEU A 61 -12.40 -8.57 -28.17
CA LEU A 61 -12.36 -9.59 -29.22
C LEU A 61 -10.93 -9.93 -29.65
N ALA A 62 -10.06 -8.92 -29.75
CA ALA A 62 -8.64 -9.10 -30.04
C ALA A 62 -7.91 -9.84 -28.89
N ALA A 63 -8.24 -9.55 -27.63
CA ALA A 63 -7.67 -10.21 -26.46
C ALA A 63 -8.10 -11.69 -26.32
N GLN A 64 -9.23 -12.08 -26.90
CA GLN A 64 -9.79 -13.44 -26.80
C GLN A 64 -9.37 -14.39 -27.94
N GLY A 65 -8.51 -13.97 -28.87
CA GLY A 65 -7.99 -14.87 -29.91
C GLY A 65 -9.05 -15.42 -30.89
N GLY A 66 -10.15 -14.71 -31.09
CA GLY A 66 -11.06 -14.97 -32.22
C GLY A 66 -12.03 -16.15 -32.10
N SER A 67 -12.54 -16.51 -30.92
CA SER A 67 -13.69 -17.44 -30.80
C SER A 67 -14.87 -16.82 -30.05
N SER A 68 -15.98 -16.59 -30.75
CA SER A 68 -17.23 -16.06 -30.19
C SER A 68 -18.11 -17.18 -29.60
N SER A 69 -18.36 -17.18 -28.28
CA SER A 69 -19.64 -17.66 -27.71
C SER A 69 -19.78 -17.33 -26.21
N SER A 70 -20.36 -16.16 -25.92
CA SER A 70 -21.18 -15.93 -24.71
C SER A 70 -21.84 -14.56 -24.82
N SER A 71 -23.16 -14.54 -24.99
CA SER A 71 -23.98 -13.32 -25.00
C SER A 71 -24.07 -12.75 -23.57
N TRP A 72 -23.56 -11.54 -23.35
CA TRP A 72 -23.88 -10.76 -22.15
C TRP A 72 -25.00 -9.78 -22.50
N THR A 73 -26.19 -10.01 -21.94
CA THR A 73 -27.31 -9.06 -22.01
C THR A 73 -27.09 -7.99 -20.95
N VAL A 74 -26.89 -6.74 -21.36
CA VAL A 74 -26.83 -5.59 -20.46
C VAL A 74 -28.24 -5.26 -19.97
N TYR A 75 -28.48 -5.36 -18.65
CA TYR A 75 -29.72 -4.90 -18.02
C TYR A 75 -29.66 -3.39 -17.78
N SER A 76 -30.58 -2.64 -18.41
CA SER A 76 -30.92 -1.27 -17.99
C SER A 76 -31.85 -1.34 -16.78
N ALA A 77 -31.38 -0.89 -15.61
CA ALA A 77 -32.22 -0.81 -14.41
C ALA A 77 -32.98 0.53 -14.38
N GLU A 78 -34.26 0.52 -14.74
CA GLU A 78 -35.21 1.56 -14.33
C GLU A 78 -35.78 1.22 -12.94
N ARG A 79 -35.93 2.22 -12.05
CA ARG A 79 -36.49 2.05 -10.69
C ARG A 79 -37.96 1.62 -10.74
N PRO A 80 -38.42 0.69 -9.88
CA PRO A 80 -39.85 0.53 -9.61
C PRO A 80 -40.32 1.46 -8.49
N ASP A 81 -41.42 2.17 -8.74
CA ASP A 81 -42.23 2.87 -7.74
C ASP A 81 -42.98 1.85 -6.86
N THR A 82 -43.18 2.22 -5.60
CA THR A 82 -43.90 1.42 -4.61
C THR A 82 -45.40 1.32 -4.91
N LYS A 83 -45.96 0.10 -4.96
CA LYS A 83 -47.26 -0.30 -4.36
C LYS A 83 -47.61 -1.77 -4.62
N GLU A 84 -48.21 -2.38 -3.58
CA GLU A 84 -49.05 -3.59 -3.56
C GLU A 84 -48.42 -4.99 -3.69
N ALA A 85 -48.27 -5.62 -2.51
CA ALA A 85 -48.79 -6.92 -2.08
C ALA A 85 -48.85 -8.12 -3.06
N GLY A 86 -48.27 -9.24 -2.58
CA GLY A 86 -48.83 -10.59 -2.72
C GLY A 86 -48.25 -11.42 -3.87
N GLU A 87 -47.40 -12.39 -3.52
CA GLU A 87 -47.55 -13.83 -3.82
C GLU A 87 -46.21 -14.56 -3.76
N GLU A 88 -46.29 -15.72 -3.12
CA GLU A 88 -45.28 -16.74 -2.87
C GLU A 88 -45.03 -17.54 -4.16
N LEU A 89 -43.77 -17.80 -4.55
CA LEU A 89 -43.46 -18.80 -5.58
C LEU A 89 -42.11 -19.50 -5.32
N GLU A 90 -42.17 -20.82 -5.43
CA GLU A 90 -41.28 -21.85 -4.92
C GLU A 90 -39.91 -21.96 -5.63
N LEU A 91 -38.93 -22.50 -4.88
CA LEU A 91 -37.64 -22.98 -5.39
C LEU A 91 -37.81 -24.38 -5.98
N GLY A 92 -37.58 -24.52 -7.30
CA GLY A 92 -37.46 -25.80 -7.99
C GLY A 92 -36.00 -26.19 -8.21
N GLU A 93 -35.62 -27.37 -7.73
CA GLU A 93 -34.36 -28.06 -8.01
C GLU A 93 -34.25 -28.47 -9.49
N SER A 94 -33.03 -28.50 -10.04
CA SER A 94 -32.71 -29.44 -11.12
C SER A 94 -31.24 -29.90 -11.07
N SER A 95 -31.09 -31.21 -11.18
CA SER A 95 -29.87 -32.03 -11.20
C SER A 95 -29.49 -32.45 -12.62
N SER A 96 -28.20 -32.68 -12.90
CA SER A 96 -27.62 -33.73 -13.79
C SER A 96 -26.12 -33.42 -13.99
N SER A 97 -25.17 -34.21 -13.47
CA SER A 97 -24.65 -35.54 -13.86
C SER A 97 -23.67 -35.56 -15.05
N GLU A 98 -22.39 -35.76 -14.69
CA GLU A 98 -21.29 -36.55 -15.29
C GLU A 98 -21.13 -36.74 -16.81
N ALA A 99 -19.88 -36.54 -17.27
CA ALA A 99 -19.20 -37.44 -18.20
C ALA A 99 -17.66 -37.34 -18.07
N GLU A 100 -17.03 -38.49 -17.77
CA GLU A 100 -15.59 -38.75 -17.81
C GLU A 100 -15.05 -38.86 -19.25
N VAL A 101 -13.77 -38.52 -19.48
CA VAL A 101 -12.90 -39.23 -20.43
C VAL A 101 -11.46 -39.28 -19.90
N ALA A 102 -10.94 -40.48 -19.71
CA ALA A 102 -9.54 -40.80 -19.49
C ALA A 102 -8.87 -41.24 -20.80
N CYS A 103 -7.57 -40.98 -20.96
CA CYS A 103 -6.57 -41.83 -21.65
C CYS A 103 -5.18 -41.15 -21.64
N GLY A 104 -4.15 -41.83 -21.11
CA GLY A 104 -2.74 -41.66 -21.52
C GLY A 104 -2.28 -42.90 -22.29
N PRO A 105 -0.97 -43.22 -22.41
CA PRO A 105 0.26 -42.42 -22.57
C PRO A 105 1.01 -42.81 -23.88
N GLN A 106 2.10 -42.12 -24.27
CA GLN A 106 3.33 -42.69 -24.92
C GLN A 106 4.31 -41.61 -25.45
N THR A 107 5.57 -41.71 -25.02
CA THR A 107 6.81 -41.24 -25.72
C THR A 107 7.36 -42.39 -26.57
N PRO A 108 8.14 -42.18 -27.68
CA PRO A 108 9.61 -42.07 -27.55
C PRO A 108 10.39 -41.38 -28.71
N TRP A 109 11.56 -40.79 -28.42
CA TRP A 109 12.87 -41.07 -29.09
C TRP A 109 14.03 -40.24 -28.50
N ALA A 110 15.20 -40.88 -28.50
CA ALA A 110 16.46 -40.50 -27.85
C ALA A 110 17.49 -39.95 -28.85
N CYS A 111 18.54 -39.26 -28.34
CA CYS A 111 19.98 -39.61 -28.50
C CYS A 111 20.96 -38.41 -28.48
N VAL A 112 21.90 -38.44 -27.50
CA VAL A 112 23.36 -38.05 -27.45
C VAL A 112 23.83 -36.68 -28.01
N SER A 113 24.88 -35.98 -27.56
CA SER A 113 26.06 -36.27 -26.71
C SER A 113 26.74 -34.97 -26.22
N SER A 114 27.59 -35.13 -25.22
CA SER A 114 28.52 -34.20 -24.56
C SER A 114 29.65 -33.63 -25.44
N SER A 115 30.17 -32.43 -25.11
CA SER A 115 31.59 -32.23 -24.72
C SER A 115 31.93 -30.78 -24.35
N SER A 116 32.69 -30.65 -23.27
CA SER A 116 33.40 -29.47 -22.75
C SER A 116 34.53 -29.01 -23.66
N LEU A 117 34.89 -27.72 -23.64
CA LEU A 117 36.24 -27.22 -23.97
C LEU A 117 36.54 -25.91 -23.22
N ILE A 118 37.81 -25.78 -22.81
CA ILE A 118 38.41 -24.83 -21.87
C ILE A 118 39.49 -24.02 -22.63
N LEU A 119 39.47 -22.67 -22.45
CA LEU A 119 40.58 -21.66 -22.49
C LEU A 119 41.40 -21.48 -23.80
N PRO A 120 42.22 -20.40 -23.99
CA PRO A 120 42.86 -19.52 -22.99
C PRO A 120 42.99 -17.99 -23.27
N GLU A 121 43.45 -17.27 -22.23
CA GLU A 121 44.04 -15.92 -22.27
C GLU A 121 45.35 -15.84 -23.07
N PRO A 122 45.85 -14.61 -23.33
CA PRO A 122 47.29 -14.38 -23.23
C PRO A 122 47.69 -13.14 -22.41
N SER A 123 48.81 -13.30 -21.73
CA SER A 123 49.57 -12.31 -20.97
C SER A 123 50.71 -11.65 -21.77
N SER A 124 51.14 -10.46 -21.30
CA SER A 124 52.52 -9.94 -21.18
C SER A 124 53.11 -8.96 -22.22
N SER A 125 53.68 -7.85 -21.68
CA SER A 125 55.03 -7.26 -21.88
C SER A 125 54.94 -5.72 -21.74
N SER A 126 55.51 -5.05 -20.73
CA SER A 126 56.92 -4.75 -20.37
C SER A 126 57.72 -3.96 -21.42
N TYR A 127 57.78 -2.64 -21.25
CA TYR A 127 58.89 -1.81 -21.75
C TYR A 127 59.29 -0.77 -20.71
N ARG A 128 60.59 -0.77 -20.35
CA ARG A 128 61.28 0.27 -19.58
C ARG A 128 61.96 1.25 -20.55
N HIS A 129 61.90 2.55 -20.26
CA HIS A 129 62.97 3.48 -20.63
C HIS A 129 63.24 4.47 -19.48
N HIS A 130 64.51 4.60 -19.13
CA HIS A 130 65.08 5.62 -18.23
C HIS A 130 65.18 6.96 -18.96
N HIS A 131 64.85 8.09 -18.30
CA HIS A 131 65.84 9.12 -17.93
C HIS A 131 65.22 10.35 -17.25
N SER A 132 66.03 10.91 -16.34
CA SER A 132 66.15 12.31 -15.91
C SER A 132 65.05 12.99 -15.09
N SER A 133 65.45 13.24 -13.84
CA SER A 133 65.01 14.23 -12.86
C SER A 133 64.77 15.66 -13.40
N SER A 134 63.63 16.25 -13.01
CA SER A 134 63.57 17.66 -12.59
C SER A 134 62.46 17.85 -11.57
N SER A 135 62.81 18.46 -10.45
CA SER A 135 61.94 18.82 -9.33
C SER A 135 60.94 19.92 -9.72
N SER A 136 59.65 19.63 -9.58
CA SER A 136 58.59 20.62 -9.47
C SER A 136 57.59 20.15 -8.41
N VAL A 137 57.32 21.05 -7.47
CA VAL A 137 56.42 20.83 -6.34
C VAL A 137 54.99 20.86 -6.88
N ASP A 138 54.35 19.70 -7.00
CA ASP A 138 52.93 19.59 -7.31
C ASP A 138 52.12 19.35 -6.03
N VAL A 139 51.17 20.26 -5.81
CA VAL A 139 50.15 20.21 -4.77
C VAL A 139 49.29 18.96 -5.00
N PRO A 140 49.02 18.13 -3.98
CA PRO A 140 48.18 16.95 -4.18
C PRO A 140 46.76 17.38 -4.56
N PRO A 141 46.13 16.73 -5.56
CA PRO A 141 44.72 16.95 -5.84
C PRO A 141 43.93 16.48 -4.63
N VAL A 142 43.09 17.37 -4.08
CA VAL A 142 42.08 17.02 -3.08
C VAL A 142 41.15 16.02 -3.75
N SER A 143 41.37 14.73 -3.48
CA SER A 143 40.41 13.69 -3.78
C SER A 143 39.21 13.93 -2.87
N SER A 144 38.21 14.66 -3.37
CA SER A 144 36.88 14.67 -2.78
C SER A 144 36.23 13.33 -3.09
N SER A 145 36.66 12.27 -2.41
CA SER A 145 35.85 11.08 -2.25
C SER A 145 34.64 11.51 -1.44
N SER A 146 33.54 11.81 -2.13
CA SER A 146 32.22 11.87 -1.50
C SER A 146 31.95 10.48 -0.94
N VAL A 147 32.25 10.31 0.35
CA VAL A 147 31.77 9.15 1.10
C VAL A 147 30.25 9.25 1.04
N VAL A 148 29.64 8.36 0.27
CA VAL A 148 28.19 8.14 0.33
C VAL A 148 27.94 7.60 1.73
N VAL A 149 27.49 8.47 2.62
CA VAL A 149 27.00 8.05 3.93
C VAL A 149 25.65 7.38 3.65
N VAL A 150 25.68 6.07 3.47
CA VAL A 150 24.47 5.24 3.45
C VAL A 150 23.83 5.42 4.83
N PRO A 151 22.57 5.87 4.93
CA PRO A 151 21.89 5.94 6.21
C PRO A 151 21.93 4.53 6.82
N PRO A 152 22.38 4.38 8.08
CA PRO A 152 22.38 3.07 8.70
C PRO A 152 20.93 2.58 8.80
N THR A 153 20.64 1.43 8.19
CA THR A 153 19.45 0.65 8.52
C THR A 153 19.47 0.48 10.03
N PRO A 154 18.48 1.02 10.78
CA PRO A 154 18.44 0.83 12.23
C PRO A 154 18.52 -0.66 12.50
N ALA A 155 19.34 -1.08 13.48
CA ALA A 155 19.44 -2.47 13.89
C ALA A 155 18.05 -2.93 14.40
N ASN A 156 17.24 -3.42 13.47
CA ASN A 156 15.99 -4.08 13.75
C ASN A 156 16.34 -5.55 13.95
N ASP A 157 15.91 -6.14 15.05
CA ASP A 157 16.03 -7.57 15.36
C ASP A 157 15.15 -8.45 14.44
N PHE A 158 14.55 -7.84 13.42
CA PHE A 158 13.72 -8.46 12.39
C PHE A 158 12.55 -9.23 13.00
N VAL A 159 11.85 -8.56 13.92
CA VAL A 159 10.64 -9.05 14.57
C VAL A 159 9.40 -8.32 14.04
N GLU A 160 8.24 -8.98 14.07
CA GLU A 160 6.97 -8.37 13.67
C GLU A 160 6.65 -7.14 14.53
N ASP A 161 6.82 -7.25 15.85
CA ASP A 161 6.67 -6.17 16.82
C ASP A 161 7.29 -6.55 18.17
N HIS A 162 7.37 -5.58 19.09
CA HIS A 162 7.89 -5.78 20.46
C HIS A 162 6.78 -5.86 21.51
N ARG A 163 5.56 -6.25 21.12
CA ARG A 163 4.37 -6.20 21.98
C ARG A 163 4.54 -6.96 23.29
N SER A 164 5.20 -8.12 23.24
CA SER A 164 5.41 -9.01 24.38
C SER A 164 6.43 -8.48 25.40
N GLU A 165 7.28 -7.53 25.00
CA GLU A 165 8.32 -6.95 25.85
C GLU A 165 7.82 -5.73 26.64
N CYS A 166 6.71 -5.13 26.21
CA CYS A 166 6.23 -3.86 26.72
C CYS A 166 5.03 -4.03 27.67
N GLN A 167 5.05 -3.28 28.77
CA GLN A 167 3.91 -3.19 29.68
C GLN A 167 2.91 -2.16 29.16
N ILE A 168 1.65 -2.56 29.05
CA ILE A 168 0.62 -1.75 28.39
C ILE A 168 -0.38 -1.35 29.45
N GLY A 169 -0.38 -0.06 29.77
CA GLY A 169 -1.26 0.49 30.78
C GLY A 169 -2.73 0.53 30.35
N ASP A 170 -3.54 1.14 31.22
CA ASP A 170 -4.95 1.34 30.96
C ASP A 170 -5.17 2.29 29.77
N ILE A 171 -5.75 1.75 28.70
CA ILE A 171 -6.10 2.54 27.51
C ILE A 171 -7.42 3.28 27.77
N PRO A 172 -7.43 4.62 27.85
CA PRO A 172 -8.67 5.38 27.99
C PRO A 172 -9.49 5.25 26.70
N THR A 173 -10.79 4.97 26.83
CA THR A 173 -11.71 4.94 25.67
C THR A 173 -12.27 6.31 25.33
N SER A 174 -12.08 7.29 26.21
CA SER A 174 -12.53 8.66 26.00
C SER A 174 -11.57 9.62 26.69
N VAL A 175 -11.23 10.71 26.02
CA VAL A 175 -10.49 11.85 26.56
C VAL A 175 -11.27 13.14 26.26
N ASN A 176 -10.71 14.29 26.67
CA ASN A 176 -11.19 15.60 26.24
C ASN A 176 -9.99 16.38 25.71
N ASN A 177 -9.67 16.18 24.42
CA ASN A 177 -8.55 16.86 23.78
C ASN A 177 -8.94 17.36 22.38
N ALA A 178 -9.13 18.67 22.26
CA ALA A 178 -9.43 19.32 20.99
C ALA A 178 -8.21 19.37 20.04
N LYS A 179 -7.00 19.32 20.59
CA LYS A 179 -5.73 19.29 19.87
C LYS A 179 -5.28 17.86 19.61
N LEU A 180 -4.16 17.70 18.91
CA LEU A 180 -3.56 16.41 18.61
C LEU A 180 -2.93 15.79 19.87
N PRO A 181 -3.28 14.54 20.21
CA PRO A 181 -2.64 13.84 21.33
C PRO A 181 -1.11 13.76 21.21
N ASP A 182 -0.41 13.88 22.34
CA ASP A 182 1.05 13.87 22.40
C ASP A 182 1.61 12.46 22.13
N PRO A 183 2.34 12.23 21.02
CA PRO A 183 2.94 10.92 20.74
C PRO A 183 4.03 10.56 21.75
N PHE A 184 4.61 11.53 22.46
CA PHE A 184 5.71 11.33 23.41
C PHE A 184 5.26 11.10 24.85
N LYS A 185 3.95 11.15 25.12
CA LYS A 185 3.39 10.90 26.46
C LYS A 185 2.80 9.48 26.53
N GLY A 186 3.40 8.64 27.37
CA GLY A 186 2.95 7.27 27.60
C GLY A 186 1.59 7.19 28.31
N LEU A 187 0.99 5.99 28.32
CA LEU A 187 -0.29 5.74 29.01
C LEU A 187 -0.16 5.91 30.54
N ASP A 188 1.03 5.71 31.09
CA ASP A 188 1.34 5.97 32.50
C ASP A 188 1.49 7.48 32.83
N GLY A 189 1.33 8.35 31.82
CA GLY A 189 1.43 9.79 31.92
C GLY A 189 2.85 10.34 31.89
N LYS A 190 3.88 9.48 31.86
CA LYS A 190 5.28 9.91 31.71
C LYS A 190 5.59 10.28 30.28
N ARG A 191 6.60 11.14 30.12
CA ARG A 191 7.10 11.55 28.81
C ARG A 191 8.34 10.75 28.47
N ILE A 192 8.42 10.22 27.25
CA ILE A 192 9.60 9.50 26.77
C ILE A 192 10.75 10.47 26.48
N SER A 193 11.97 9.97 26.67
CA SER A 193 13.22 10.75 26.59
C SER A 193 14.35 10.05 25.83
N THR A 194 14.21 8.76 25.56
CA THR A 194 15.20 7.92 24.87
C THR A 194 14.60 7.20 23.66
N LYS A 195 15.46 6.77 22.73
CA LYS A 195 15.04 5.96 21.58
C LYS A 195 14.48 4.59 22.00
N ASP A 196 14.99 4.00 23.07
CA ASP A 196 14.50 2.71 23.59
C ASP A 196 13.08 2.84 24.17
N GLU A 197 12.75 3.96 24.82
CA GLU A 197 11.38 4.21 25.31
C GLU A 197 10.38 4.39 24.16
N TRP A 198 10.82 4.88 22.98
CA TRP A 198 9.97 4.95 21.80
C TRP A 198 9.45 3.56 21.39
N LYS A 199 10.27 2.51 21.53
CA LYS A 199 9.89 1.13 21.23
C LYS A 199 8.58 0.73 21.94
N CYS A 200 8.53 0.92 23.26
CA CYS A 200 7.31 0.60 24.01
C CYS A 200 6.21 1.64 23.85
N ARG A 201 6.55 2.91 23.62
CA ARG A 201 5.53 3.92 23.31
C ARG A 201 4.78 3.58 22.02
N ARG A 202 5.49 3.12 20.99
CA ARG A 202 4.89 2.63 19.74
C ARG A 202 3.91 1.48 20.00
N GLU A 203 4.28 0.53 20.86
CA GLU A 203 3.38 -0.58 21.25
C GLU A 203 2.15 -0.13 22.02
N GLU A 204 2.25 0.89 22.89
CA GLU A 204 1.09 1.49 23.52
C GLU A 204 0.15 2.12 22.48
N ILE A 205 0.69 2.86 21.51
CA ILE A 205 -0.08 3.47 20.42
C ILE A 205 -0.82 2.39 19.63
N GLY A 206 -0.11 1.33 19.21
CA GLY A 206 -0.71 0.19 18.52
C GLY A 206 -1.88 -0.42 19.30
N ALA A 207 -1.71 -0.59 20.61
CA ALA A 207 -2.75 -1.09 21.51
C ALA A 207 -4.01 -0.21 21.50
N MET A 208 -3.83 1.12 21.48
CA MET A 208 -4.95 2.07 21.46
C MET A 208 -5.76 1.90 20.17
N TYR A 209 -5.07 1.77 19.04
CA TYR A 209 -5.69 1.51 17.74
C TYR A 209 -6.38 0.15 17.68
N GLU A 210 -5.76 -0.92 18.17
CA GLU A 210 -6.37 -2.25 18.24
C GLU A 210 -7.63 -2.24 19.12
N LYS A 211 -7.60 -1.57 20.27
CA LYS A 211 -8.75 -1.52 21.19
C LYS A 211 -9.94 -0.76 20.60
N ILE A 212 -9.68 0.40 20.01
CA ILE A 212 -10.72 1.39 19.70
C ILE A 212 -11.10 1.42 18.21
N MET A 213 -10.14 1.28 17.30
CA MET A 213 -10.34 1.55 15.87
C MET A 213 -10.32 0.30 14.99
N PHE A 214 -9.37 -0.61 15.19
CA PHE A 214 -9.15 -1.69 14.23
C PHE A 214 -9.60 -3.06 14.73
N GLY A 215 -9.66 -3.29 16.04
CA GLY A 215 -9.76 -4.63 16.60
C GLY A 215 -8.38 -5.27 16.76
N GLN A 216 -8.32 -6.41 17.43
CA GLN A 216 -7.05 -7.08 17.74
C GLN A 216 -6.39 -7.62 16.46
N LYS A 217 -5.07 -7.43 16.32
CA LYS A 217 -4.22 -8.15 15.37
C LYS A 217 -3.62 -9.36 16.08
N PRO A 218 -4.06 -10.60 15.79
CA PRO A 218 -3.45 -11.79 16.36
C PRO A 218 -1.97 -11.89 15.97
N ARG A 219 -1.13 -12.21 16.94
CA ARG A 219 0.32 -12.39 16.77
C ARG A 219 0.68 -13.86 17.00
N ASN A 220 1.80 -14.30 16.46
CA ASN A 220 2.38 -15.63 16.73
C ASN A 220 1.40 -16.80 16.53
N PRO A 221 0.84 -16.99 15.30
CA PRO A 221 0.05 -18.19 15.02
C PRO A 221 0.87 -19.46 15.28
N GLU A 222 0.21 -20.55 15.65
CA GLU A 222 0.86 -21.85 15.94
C GLU A 222 1.82 -22.31 14.83
N LYS A 223 1.47 -22.08 13.56
CA LYS A 223 2.30 -22.45 12.42
C LYS A 223 2.06 -21.53 11.21
N VAL A 224 3.15 -21.17 10.53
CA VAL A 224 3.11 -20.57 9.18
C VAL A 224 4.07 -21.32 8.27
N GLU A 225 3.62 -21.66 7.06
CA GLU A 225 4.40 -22.37 6.06
C GLU A 225 4.27 -21.68 4.70
N GLY A 226 5.37 -21.67 3.94
CA GLY A 226 5.41 -21.20 2.56
C GLY A 226 5.68 -22.35 1.58
N SER A 227 5.08 -22.28 0.41
CA SER A 227 5.41 -23.14 -0.73
C SER A 227 5.44 -22.30 -2.00
N TYR A 228 6.58 -22.27 -2.70
CA TYR A 228 6.77 -21.46 -3.88
C TYR A 228 6.88 -22.30 -5.16
N SER A 229 6.05 -21.99 -6.16
CA SER A 229 6.10 -22.62 -7.48
C SER A 229 5.44 -21.72 -8.53
N GLY A 230 6.00 -21.69 -9.74
CA GLY A 230 5.42 -20.97 -10.87
C GLY A 230 5.16 -19.48 -10.62
N GLY A 231 6.07 -18.79 -9.91
CA GLY A 231 5.91 -17.38 -9.57
C GLY A 231 4.87 -17.09 -8.50
N LYS A 232 4.34 -18.11 -7.80
CA LYS A 232 3.34 -17.95 -6.74
C LYS A 232 3.83 -18.54 -5.43
N LEU A 233 3.73 -17.76 -4.37
CA LEU A 233 3.95 -18.21 -3.00
C LEU A 233 2.60 -18.51 -2.35
N LYS A 234 2.37 -19.78 -2.01
CA LYS A 234 1.25 -20.19 -1.18
C LYS A 234 1.63 -20.04 0.30
N VAL A 235 0.84 -19.27 1.04
CA VAL A 235 0.96 -19.04 2.48
C VAL A 235 -0.07 -19.91 3.18
N SER A 236 0.37 -20.82 4.05
CA SER A 236 -0.49 -21.66 4.87
C SER A 236 -0.33 -21.29 6.33
N VAL A 237 -1.42 -21.03 7.04
CA VAL A 237 -1.41 -20.61 8.44
C VAL A 237 -2.29 -21.54 9.26
N THR A 238 -1.75 -22.03 10.38
CA THR A 238 -2.48 -22.79 11.39
C THR A 238 -2.47 -22.00 12.69
N ASP A 239 -3.65 -21.83 13.29
CA ASP A 239 -3.81 -21.25 14.62
C ASP A 239 -5.14 -21.71 15.24
N LYS A 240 -5.16 -21.88 16.57
CA LYS A 240 -6.36 -22.31 17.33
C LYS A 240 -6.98 -23.60 16.76
N GLY A 241 -6.13 -24.55 16.34
CA GLY A 241 -6.56 -25.82 15.76
C GLY A 241 -7.26 -25.74 14.39
N LYS A 242 -7.16 -24.61 13.69
CA LYS A 242 -7.70 -24.40 12.33
C LYS A 242 -6.59 -24.04 11.36
N SER A 243 -6.78 -24.32 10.08
CA SER A 243 -5.84 -23.98 9.02
C SER A 243 -6.51 -23.26 7.87
N ILE A 244 -5.83 -22.25 7.33
CA ILE A 244 -6.22 -21.53 6.11
C ILE A 244 -5.03 -21.44 5.14
N SER A 245 -5.29 -21.08 3.89
CA SER A 245 -4.22 -20.70 2.97
C SER A 245 -4.68 -19.65 1.98
N PHE A 246 -3.78 -18.75 1.62
CA PHE A 246 -3.93 -17.79 0.53
C PHE A 246 -2.63 -17.72 -0.27
N SER A 247 -2.56 -16.93 -1.33
CA SER A 247 -1.35 -16.86 -2.18
C SER A 247 -1.03 -15.45 -2.61
N VAL A 248 0.25 -15.19 -2.84
CA VAL A 248 0.75 -13.98 -3.49
C VAL A 248 1.49 -14.35 -4.76
N SER A 249 1.45 -13.48 -5.76
CA SER A 249 2.26 -13.64 -6.98
C SER A 249 3.53 -12.80 -6.87
N ILE A 250 4.66 -13.34 -7.31
CA ILE A 250 5.97 -12.70 -7.25
C ILE A 250 6.50 -12.57 -8.67
N SER A 251 6.81 -11.33 -9.08
CA SER A 251 7.47 -11.04 -10.35
C SER A 251 8.81 -10.35 -10.14
N GLY A 252 9.78 -10.63 -11.01
CA GLY A 252 11.12 -10.03 -10.95
C GLY A 252 12.01 -10.50 -9.79
N GLY A 253 11.60 -11.55 -9.07
CA GLY A 253 12.36 -12.18 -7.98
C GLY A 253 13.78 -12.60 -8.37
N GLY A 254 14.65 -12.73 -7.37
CA GLY A 254 16.01 -13.22 -7.53
C GLY A 254 16.09 -14.75 -7.51
N THR A 255 17.22 -15.26 -7.06
CA THR A 255 17.39 -16.69 -6.71
C THR A 255 17.62 -16.81 -5.21
N LYS A 256 17.58 -18.05 -4.69
CA LYS A 256 17.95 -18.32 -3.29
C LYS A 256 19.31 -17.76 -2.89
N ASP A 257 20.30 -17.85 -3.77
CA ASP A 257 21.68 -17.40 -3.49
C ASP A 257 21.89 -15.91 -3.79
N LYS A 258 20.97 -15.30 -4.54
CA LYS A 258 20.99 -13.88 -4.91
C LYS A 258 19.57 -13.32 -4.81
N PRO A 259 19.01 -13.26 -3.60
CA PRO A 259 17.68 -12.72 -3.41
C PRO A 259 17.66 -11.24 -3.77
N LYS A 260 16.49 -10.72 -4.16
CA LYS A 260 16.30 -9.30 -4.44
C LYS A 260 15.40 -8.66 -3.38
N PRO A 261 15.60 -7.38 -3.07
CA PRO A 261 14.60 -6.60 -2.33
C PRO A 261 13.23 -6.69 -3.00
N GLY A 262 12.16 -6.55 -2.21
CA GLY A 262 10.79 -6.72 -2.70
C GLY A 262 9.88 -5.57 -2.29
N ILE A 263 8.82 -5.31 -3.07
CA ILE A 263 7.72 -4.43 -2.68
C ILE A 263 6.43 -5.25 -2.68
N ILE A 264 5.76 -5.28 -1.53
CA ILE A 264 4.43 -5.86 -1.36
C ILE A 264 3.40 -4.82 -1.79
N GLY A 265 2.80 -5.02 -2.97
CA GLY A 265 1.75 -4.18 -3.51
C GLY A 265 0.38 -4.78 -3.22
N PHE A 266 -0.51 -3.98 -2.63
CA PHE A 266 -1.93 -4.34 -2.52
C PHE A 266 -2.59 -4.36 -3.91
N ALA A 267 -2.75 -5.55 -4.47
CA ALA A 267 -3.38 -5.77 -5.76
C ALA A 267 -4.83 -5.27 -5.75
N SER A 268 -5.23 -4.58 -6.82
CA SER A 268 -6.62 -4.22 -7.09
C SER A 268 -6.89 -4.41 -8.57
N PHE A 269 -8.12 -4.79 -8.92
CA PHE A 269 -8.64 -4.80 -10.30
C PHE A 269 -7.70 -5.44 -11.35
N GLY A 270 -7.03 -6.54 -10.99
CA GLY A 270 -6.17 -7.28 -11.91
C GLY A 270 -4.73 -6.77 -12.09
N GLY A 271 -4.28 -5.76 -11.34
CA GLY A 271 -2.92 -5.18 -11.41
C GLY A 271 -2.00 -5.52 -10.22
N CYS A 272 -0.71 -5.15 -10.34
CA CYS A 272 0.37 -5.44 -9.38
C CYS A 272 0.50 -4.39 -8.24
N GLY A 273 -0.62 -3.86 -7.73
CA GLY A 273 -0.63 -2.79 -6.71
C GLY A 273 -0.52 -1.38 -7.27
N SER A 274 -0.45 -0.37 -6.38
CA SER A 274 -0.54 1.06 -6.74
C SER A 274 0.65 1.60 -7.55
N LEU A 275 1.86 1.06 -7.33
CA LEU A 275 3.03 1.42 -8.13
C LEU A 275 3.10 0.63 -9.44
N GLY A 276 2.47 -0.55 -9.49
CA GLY A 276 2.39 -1.39 -10.69
C GLY A 276 3.75 -1.61 -11.36
N ALA A 277 3.80 -1.56 -12.69
CA ALA A 277 5.05 -1.72 -13.42
C ALA A 277 5.96 -0.48 -13.39
N SER A 278 5.62 0.58 -12.64
CA SER A 278 6.57 1.66 -12.34
C SER A 278 7.75 1.15 -11.51
N THR A 279 7.62 0.02 -10.81
CA THR A 279 8.76 -0.61 -10.13
C THR A 279 9.72 -1.32 -11.08
N ASN A 280 9.37 -1.47 -12.36
CA ASN A 280 10.25 -2.11 -13.35
C ASN A 280 11.54 -1.31 -13.49
N GLY A 281 12.68 -2.00 -13.42
CA GLY A 281 13.99 -1.37 -13.51
C GLY A 281 14.48 -0.70 -12.22
N LEU A 282 13.70 -0.72 -11.13
CA LEU A 282 14.14 -0.23 -9.81
C LEU A 282 14.94 -1.25 -9.01
N GLY A 283 15.31 -2.41 -9.58
CA GLY A 283 16.10 -3.43 -8.90
C GLY A 283 15.34 -4.26 -7.85
N VAL A 284 14.03 -4.06 -7.72
CA VAL A 284 13.17 -4.75 -6.75
C VAL A 284 12.21 -5.73 -7.42
N ALA A 285 11.83 -6.78 -6.69
CA ALA A 285 10.74 -7.68 -7.05
C ALA A 285 9.39 -7.08 -6.64
N MET A 286 8.32 -7.43 -7.35
CA MET A 286 6.95 -7.06 -6.98
C MET A 286 6.22 -8.28 -6.42
N ILE A 287 5.62 -8.12 -5.24
CA ILE A 287 4.85 -9.14 -4.54
C ILE A 287 3.39 -8.66 -4.51
N SER A 288 2.56 -9.25 -5.36
CA SER A 288 1.16 -8.88 -5.51
C SER A 288 0.31 -9.58 -4.45
N PHE A 289 -0.15 -8.80 -3.47
CA PHE A 289 -0.99 -9.24 -2.37
C PHE A 289 -2.46 -8.92 -2.65
N ASN A 290 -3.31 -9.95 -2.76
CA ASN A 290 -4.75 -9.77 -2.91
C ASN A 290 -5.43 -9.67 -1.53
N PRO A 291 -5.94 -8.49 -1.11
CA PRO A 291 -6.58 -8.33 0.19
C PRO A 291 -7.88 -9.13 0.34
N ASP A 292 -8.56 -9.43 -0.77
CA ASP A 292 -9.84 -10.14 -0.75
C ASP A 292 -9.70 -11.63 -0.36
N ASP A 293 -8.53 -12.24 -0.58
CA ASP A 293 -8.27 -13.61 -0.13
C ASP A 293 -8.18 -13.70 1.40
N VAL A 294 -7.77 -12.61 2.05
CA VAL A 294 -7.56 -12.53 3.48
C VAL A 294 -8.80 -11.99 4.20
N ALA A 295 -9.35 -10.88 3.72
CA ALA A 295 -10.48 -10.19 4.33
C ALA A 295 -11.18 -9.29 3.30
N PRO A 296 -12.10 -9.83 2.48
CA PRO A 296 -12.80 -9.03 1.50
C PRO A 296 -13.77 -8.07 2.20
N GLU A 297 -13.99 -6.91 1.60
CA GLU A 297 -14.81 -5.83 2.19
C GLU A 297 -16.29 -6.22 2.33
N ASN A 298 -16.76 -7.18 1.52
CA ASN A 298 -18.08 -7.81 1.60
C ASN A 298 -18.16 -8.99 2.61
N GLY A 299 -17.05 -9.32 3.27
CA GLY A 299 -16.99 -10.11 4.51
C GLY A 299 -16.54 -11.56 4.28
N GLY A 300 -16.00 -12.19 5.34
CA GLY A 300 -15.40 -13.52 5.25
C GLY A 300 -13.89 -13.43 5.01
N GLY A 301 -13.33 -14.31 4.17
CA GLY A 301 -11.89 -14.37 3.92
C GLY A 301 -11.11 -15.22 4.94
N SER A 302 -9.87 -15.55 4.59
CA SER A 302 -9.02 -16.47 5.35
C SER A 302 -8.82 -16.05 6.81
N PHE A 303 -8.70 -14.74 7.07
CA PHE A 303 -8.54 -14.21 8.43
C PHE A 303 -9.74 -14.57 9.33
N PHE A 304 -10.95 -14.29 8.86
CA PHE A 304 -12.17 -14.49 9.67
C PHE A 304 -12.59 -15.97 9.76
N GLN A 305 -12.15 -16.83 8.83
CA GLN A 305 -12.28 -18.28 8.97
C GLN A 305 -11.44 -18.80 10.16
N LEU A 306 -10.21 -18.29 10.29
CA LEU A 306 -9.29 -18.63 11.37
C LEU A 306 -9.78 -18.04 12.70
N TYR A 307 -10.04 -16.73 12.72
CA TYR A 307 -10.46 -15.96 13.90
C TYR A 307 -11.95 -15.66 13.92
N ASN A 308 -12.78 -16.71 13.82
CA ASN A 308 -14.24 -16.56 13.86
C ASN A 308 -14.69 -15.81 15.13
N GLY A 309 -15.59 -14.84 14.97
CA GLY A 309 -16.08 -13.98 16.06
C GLY A 309 -15.16 -12.81 16.42
N SER A 310 -14.04 -12.61 15.71
CA SER A 310 -13.23 -11.40 15.81
C SER A 310 -14.04 -10.15 15.44
N ASP A 311 -13.83 -9.05 16.15
CA ASP A 311 -14.39 -7.73 15.84
C ASP A 311 -13.46 -6.87 14.96
N ALA A 312 -12.37 -7.47 14.46
CA ALA A 312 -11.39 -6.81 13.62
C ALA A 312 -12.01 -6.24 12.33
N GLY A 313 -11.52 -5.07 11.93
CA GLY A 313 -11.75 -4.51 10.60
C GLY A 313 -10.88 -5.19 9.53
N THR A 314 -11.27 -5.05 8.27
CA THR A 314 -10.54 -5.63 7.13
C THR A 314 -9.12 -5.08 7.02
N ALA A 315 -8.87 -3.83 7.38
CA ALA A 315 -7.56 -3.22 7.23
C ALA A 315 -6.48 -3.83 8.15
N ILE A 316 -6.82 -4.16 9.40
CA ILE A 316 -5.89 -4.86 10.30
C ILE A 316 -5.78 -6.35 9.96
N ALA A 317 -6.83 -6.94 9.40
CA ALA A 317 -6.77 -8.29 8.85
C ALA A 317 -5.84 -8.36 7.62
N TRP A 318 -5.81 -7.34 6.76
CA TRP A 318 -4.83 -7.24 5.66
C TRP A 318 -3.40 -7.08 6.18
N ALA A 319 -3.18 -6.23 7.18
CA ALA A 319 -1.89 -6.09 7.85
C ALA A 319 -1.43 -7.43 8.44
N TRP A 320 -2.33 -8.18 9.08
CA TRP A 320 -2.06 -9.56 9.50
C TRP A 320 -1.66 -10.44 8.32
N GLY A 321 -2.41 -10.40 7.21
CA GLY A 321 -2.10 -11.18 6.01
C GLY A 321 -0.70 -10.92 5.48
N ILE A 322 -0.29 -9.64 5.41
CA ILE A 322 1.07 -9.25 5.02
C ILE A 322 2.12 -9.80 5.99
N SER A 323 1.90 -9.72 7.30
CA SER A 323 2.82 -10.34 8.27
C SER A 323 3.00 -11.83 8.04
N ARG A 324 1.91 -12.55 7.66
CA ARG A 324 1.99 -13.98 7.31
C ARG A 324 2.69 -14.24 5.98
N VAL A 325 2.63 -13.29 5.03
CA VAL A 325 3.43 -13.36 3.79
C VAL A 325 4.92 -13.28 4.12
N ILE A 326 5.32 -12.36 5.00
CA ILE A 326 6.71 -12.22 5.45
C ILE A 326 7.17 -13.50 6.16
N ASP A 327 6.38 -14.03 7.10
CA ASP A 327 6.67 -15.30 7.78
C ASP A 327 6.88 -16.48 6.82
N ALA A 328 6.12 -16.51 5.71
CA ALA A 328 6.24 -17.55 4.69
C ALA A 328 7.45 -17.35 3.78
N LEU A 329 7.77 -16.11 3.40
CA LEU A 329 8.96 -15.77 2.61
C LEU A 329 10.24 -16.15 3.36
N GLU A 330 10.32 -15.88 4.66
CA GLU A 330 11.44 -16.26 5.53
C GLU A 330 11.74 -17.78 5.46
N LYS A 331 10.69 -18.59 5.29
CA LYS A 331 10.77 -20.05 5.23
C LYS A 331 10.86 -20.60 3.80
N THR A 332 10.88 -19.74 2.79
CA THR A 332 10.87 -20.14 1.37
C THR A 332 11.89 -19.32 0.58
N PRO A 333 13.20 -19.51 0.84
CA PRO A 333 14.25 -18.76 0.17
C PRO A 333 14.27 -19.00 -1.36
N GLU A 334 13.67 -20.09 -1.84
CA GLU A 334 13.45 -20.37 -3.27
C GLU A 334 12.60 -19.31 -3.97
N ALA A 335 11.84 -18.49 -3.23
CA ALA A 335 11.14 -17.32 -3.75
C ALA A 335 12.09 -16.21 -4.23
N GLY A 336 13.37 -16.24 -3.83
CA GLY A 336 14.38 -15.28 -4.27
C GLY A 336 14.13 -13.85 -3.80
N ILE A 337 13.49 -13.69 -2.64
CA ILE A 337 13.17 -12.40 -2.03
C ILE A 337 14.05 -12.18 -0.81
N ASP A 338 14.63 -10.99 -0.72
CA ASP A 338 15.33 -10.51 0.45
C ASP A 338 14.31 -9.92 1.42
N VAL A 339 14.05 -10.66 2.49
CA VAL A 339 13.02 -10.31 3.48
C VAL A 339 13.43 -9.13 4.37
N HIS A 340 14.71 -8.77 4.43
CA HIS A 340 15.18 -7.61 5.20
C HIS A 340 14.99 -6.28 4.45
N HIS A 341 14.76 -6.35 3.14
CA HIS A 341 14.57 -5.19 2.27
C HIS A 341 13.19 -5.26 1.60
N LEU A 342 12.15 -5.20 2.42
CA LEU A 342 10.75 -5.19 1.98
C LEU A 342 10.12 -3.81 2.06
N GLY A 343 9.52 -3.37 0.96
CA GLY A 343 8.60 -2.26 0.90
C GLY A 343 7.13 -2.71 0.96
N VAL A 344 6.21 -1.83 1.32
CA VAL A 344 4.76 -2.04 1.17
C VAL A 344 4.09 -0.81 0.55
N THR A 345 3.14 -1.02 -0.35
CA THR A 345 2.42 0.08 -1.01
C THR A 345 0.97 -0.28 -1.36
N GLY A 346 0.14 0.74 -1.46
CA GLY A 346 -1.23 0.66 -1.94
C GLY A 346 -1.79 2.07 -2.16
N CYS A 347 -2.88 2.17 -2.92
CA CYS A 347 -3.57 3.44 -3.17
C CYS A 347 -4.96 3.45 -2.53
N SER A 348 -5.43 4.62 -2.07
CA SER A 348 -6.80 4.80 -1.56
C SER A 348 -7.07 3.92 -0.34
N ARG A 349 -8.13 3.10 -0.35
CA ARG A 349 -8.40 2.08 0.68
C ARG A 349 -7.21 1.14 0.92
N HIS A 350 -6.47 0.78 -0.12
CA HIS A 350 -5.24 -0.02 0.01
C HIS A 350 -4.05 0.82 0.47
N GLY A 351 -4.08 2.13 0.25
CA GLY A 351 -3.16 3.08 0.89
C GLY A 351 -3.31 3.04 2.41
N LYS A 352 -4.55 3.04 2.91
CA LYS A 352 -4.85 2.80 4.34
C LYS A 352 -4.26 1.47 4.79
N GLY A 353 -4.52 0.40 4.04
CA GLY A 353 -3.99 -0.95 4.31
C GLY A 353 -2.47 -1.01 4.38
N SER A 354 -1.76 -0.38 3.43
CA SER A 354 -0.29 -0.34 3.41
C SER A 354 0.30 0.44 4.58
N LEU A 355 -0.33 1.55 4.98
CA LEU A 355 0.07 2.29 6.18
C LEU A 355 -0.11 1.44 7.44
N ILE A 356 -1.24 0.75 7.56
CA ILE A 356 -1.55 -0.09 8.72
C ILE A 356 -0.63 -1.32 8.75
N ALA A 357 -0.32 -1.93 7.62
CA ALA A 357 0.66 -3.00 7.51
C ALA A 357 2.05 -2.52 7.97
N GLY A 358 2.50 -1.39 7.45
CA GLY A 358 3.74 -0.73 7.87
C GLY A 358 3.74 -0.39 9.36
N ALA A 359 2.64 0.13 9.90
CA ALA A 359 2.53 0.48 11.31
C ALA A 359 2.59 -0.74 12.23
N PHE A 360 2.03 -1.89 11.84
CA PHE A 360 1.88 -3.09 12.67
C PHE A 360 2.82 -4.25 12.32
N ASP A 361 3.79 -4.04 11.43
CA ASP A 361 4.88 -5.00 11.17
C ASP A 361 6.20 -4.25 10.99
N GLU A 362 7.11 -4.40 11.94
CA GLU A 362 8.40 -3.72 11.96
C GLU A 362 9.39 -4.28 10.93
N ARG A 363 9.13 -5.44 10.31
CA ARG A 363 10.00 -6.02 9.28
C ARG A 363 9.94 -5.30 7.94
N ILE A 364 8.95 -4.43 7.74
CA ILE A 364 8.78 -3.66 6.51
C ILE A 364 9.71 -2.43 6.54
N ALA A 365 10.78 -2.43 5.75
CA ALA A 365 11.79 -1.36 5.70
C ALA A 365 11.27 -0.04 5.12
N LEU A 366 10.36 -0.09 4.13
CA LEU A 366 9.83 1.08 3.42
C LEU A 366 8.30 1.03 3.31
N VAL A 367 7.62 2.07 3.77
CA VAL A 367 6.15 2.17 3.70
C VAL A 367 5.78 3.30 2.74
N ILE A 368 4.98 2.99 1.70
CA ILE A 368 4.56 3.94 0.66
C ILE A 368 3.02 3.98 0.52
N PRO A 369 2.30 4.64 1.45
CA PRO A 369 0.87 4.86 1.33
C PRO A 369 0.61 5.95 0.29
N GLN A 370 -0.13 5.61 -0.76
CA GLN A 370 -0.57 6.57 -1.77
C GLN A 370 -2.03 6.95 -1.57
N GLU A 371 -2.31 8.25 -1.50
CA GLU A 371 -3.65 8.84 -1.51
C GLU A 371 -4.59 8.15 -0.51
N SER A 372 -4.07 7.90 0.70
CA SER A 372 -4.72 7.04 1.69
C SER A 372 -5.93 7.69 2.34
N GLY A 373 -5.96 9.02 2.45
CA GLY A 373 -7.09 9.80 2.98
C GLY A 373 -7.53 9.38 4.39
N SER A 374 -8.81 9.60 4.68
CA SER A 374 -9.43 9.34 6.00
C SER A 374 -9.27 7.91 6.51
N GLY A 375 -8.69 7.72 7.68
CA GLY A 375 -8.37 6.39 8.21
C GLY A 375 -7.07 5.78 7.70
N GLY A 376 -6.40 6.46 6.77
CA GLY A 376 -4.96 6.40 6.55
C GLY A 376 -4.31 7.65 7.15
N ALA A 377 -3.57 8.40 6.34
CA ALA A 377 -2.78 9.55 6.77
C ALA A 377 -3.53 10.90 6.79
N SER A 378 -4.78 10.95 7.29
CA SER A 378 -5.56 12.20 7.46
C SER A 378 -6.12 12.33 8.87
N LEU A 379 -5.93 13.49 9.50
CA LEU A 379 -6.33 13.70 10.89
C LEU A 379 -7.86 13.73 11.07
N TRP A 380 -8.40 12.91 11.97
CA TRP A 380 -9.83 12.86 12.30
C TRP A 380 -10.35 14.20 12.81
N ARG A 381 -9.63 14.84 13.73
CA ARG A 381 -10.02 16.15 14.26
C ARG A 381 -10.04 17.23 13.18
N SER A 382 -9.09 17.19 12.24
CA SER A 382 -9.03 18.15 11.13
C SER A 382 -10.16 17.91 10.12
N ILE A 383 -10.46 16.65 9.78
CA ILE A 383 -11.61 16.28 8.95
C ILE A 383 -12.91 16.84 9.54
N ALA A 384 -13.13 16.61 10.84
CA ALA A 384 -14.33 17.10 11.53
C ALA A 384 -14.44 18.63 11.49
N GLN A 385 -13.33 19.35 11.71
CA GLN A 385 -13.28 20.81 11.61
C GLN A 385 -13.59 21.31 10.20
N VAL A 386 -12.95 20.73 9.17
CA VAL A 386 -13.17 21.12 7.77
C VAL A 386 -14.62 20.90 7.35
N ASN A 387 -15.18 19.72 7.64
CA ASN A 387 -16.57 19.42 7.31
C ASN A 387 -17.54 20.35 8.06
N LYS A 388 -17.27 20.67 9.33
CA LYS A 388 -18.05 21.65 10.09
C LYS A 388 -17.98 23.06 9.49
N GLN A 389 -16.80 23.50 9.05
CA GLN A 389 -16.60 24.81 8.42
C GLN A 389 -17.31 24.92 7.06
N LYS A 390 -17.30 23.84 6.27
CA LYS A 390 -18.00 23.77 4.98
C LYS A 390 -19.52 23.60 5.14
N GLY A 391 -19.97 23.09 6.28
CA GLY A 391 -21.39 22.80 6.54
C GLY A 391 -21.92 21.58 5.77
N THR A 392 -21.04 20.81 5.14
CA THR A 392 -21.34 19.61 4.34
C THR A 392 -20.28 18.53 4.58
N GLN A 393 -20.56 17.29 4.21
CA GLN A 393 -19.51 16.26 4.11
C GLN A 393 -18.67 16.55 2.86
N PHE A 394 -17.53 17.23 3.05
CA PHE A 394 -16.60 17.63 1.99
C PHE A 394 -15.44 16.65 1.90
N VAL A 395 -14.85 16.32 3.05
CA VAL A 395 -13.86 15.25 3.24
C VAL A 395 -14.56 13.99 3.76
N GLN A 396 -14.06 12.79 3.42
CA GLN A 396 -14.60 11.53 3.95
C GLN A 396 -14.57 11.53 5.49
N GLY A 397 -15.76 11.52 6.13
CA GLY A 397 -15.90 11.56 7.58
C GLY A 397 -15.60 10.24 8.28
N LEU A 398 -15.54 10.25 9.62
CA LEU A 398 -15.24 9.07 10.43
C LEU A 398 -16.31 7.98 10.27
N ALA A 399 -17.60 8.32 10.33
CA ALA A 399 -18.67 7.34 10.12
C ALA A 399 -18.63 6.68 8.75
N SER A 400 -18.35 7.46 7.70
CA SER A 400 -18.24 6.97 6.32
C SER A 400 -17.05 6.00 6.19
N ALA A 401 -15.85 6.42 6.58
CA ALA A 401 -14.67 5.54 6.60
C ALA A 401 -14.87 4.30 7.49
N GLY A 402 -15.55 4.45 8.63
CA GLY A 402 -15.84 3.37 9.57
C GLY A 402 -16.87 2.35 9.11
N THR A 403 -17.56 2.57 7.97
CA THR A 403 -18.65 1.69 7.50
C THR A 403 -18.52 1.23 6.06
N GLU A 404 -17.91 2.00 5.16
CA GLU A 404 -17.93 1.74 3.70
C GLU A 404 -17.25 0.43 3.28
N GLY A 405 -16.11 0.06 3.88
CA GLY A 405 -15.37 -1.16 3.53
C GLY A 405 -15.08 -2.09 4.71
N ARG A 406 -15.74 -1.86 5.86
CA ARG A 406 -15.40 -2.49 7.15
C ARG A 406 -13.91 -2.40 7.52
N TRP A 407 -13.21 -1.35 7.07
CA TRP A 407 -11.78 -1.16 7.34
C TRP A 407 -11.47 -1.05 8.84
N MET A 408 -12.40 -0.51 9.61
CA MET A 408 -12.35 -0.37 11.05
C MET A 408 -13.34 -1.32 11.73
N LYS A 409 -13.15 -1.58 13.03
CA LYS A 409 -14.13 -2.31 13.83
C LYS A 409 -15.46 -1.56 13.87
N SER A 410 -16.56 -2.31 13.86
CA SER A 410 -17.91 -1.75 13.70
C SER A 410 -18.32 -0.70 14.74
N SER A 411 -17.76 -0.77 15.95
CA SER A 411 -18.03 0.21 17.02
C SER A 411 -17.32 1.54 16.83
N PHE A 412 -16.31 1.63 15.95
CA PHE A 412 -15.52 2.85 15.78
C PHE A 412 -16.37 4.02 15.27
N LYS A 413 -17.40 3.76 14.44
CA LYS A 413 -18.36 4.77 13.97
C LYS A 413 -19.04 5.57 15.08
N ASN A 414 -19.06 5.06 16.33
CA ASN A 414 -19.67 5.74 17.47
C ASN A 414 -18.89 6.99 17.93
N TYR A 415 -17.68 7.20 17.41
CA TYR A 415 -16.87 8.40 17.63
C TYR A 415 -17.11 9.51 16.60
N ASP A 416 -17.97 9.28 15.61
CA ASP A 416 -18.34 10.31 14.64
C ASP A 416 -18.96 11.53 15.33
N GLY A 417 -18.45 12.72 15.03
CA GLY A 417 -18.80 13.98 15.69
C GLY A 417 -18.23 14.12 17.12
N LYS A 418 -17.40 13.17 17.57
CA LYS A 418 -16.73 13.15 18.88
C LYS A 418 -15.25 12.83 18.73
N GLU A 419 -14.63 13.24 17.62
CA GLU A 419 -13.24 12.94 17.28
C GLU A 419 -12.27 13.44 18.37
N THR A 420 -12.62 14.54 19.04
CA THR A 420 -11.86 15.11 20.16
C THR A 420 -11.84 14.24 21.42
N THR A 421 -12.69 13.20 21.49
CA THR A 421 -12.68 12.22 22.57
C THR A 421 -11.80 11.01 22.29
N LEU A 422 -11.25 10.86 21.08
CA LEU A 422 -10.30 9.80 20.78
C LEU A 422 -8.95 10.06 21.48
N PRO A 423 -8.33 9.07 22.12
CA PRO A 423 -7.04 9.27 22.80
C PRO A 423 -5.85 9.30 21.84
N PHE A 424 -6.08 9.08 20.54
CA PHE A 424 -5.11 9.18 19.45
C PHE A 424 -5.68 10.03 18.30
N ASP A 425 -4.82 10.33 17.34
CA ASP A 425 -5.19 10.77 15.99
C ASP A 425 -4.17 10.22 14.98
N GLN A 426 -4.45 10.30 13.68
CA GLN A 426 -3.71 9.56 12.64
C GLN A 426 -2.21 9.85 12.58
N HIS A 427 -1.74 11.01 13.05
CA HIS A 427 -0.30 11.29 13.14
C HIS A 427 0.43 10.26 14.02
N MET A 428 -0.24 9.68 15.03
CA MET A 428 0.32 8.65 15.88
C MET A 428 0.41 7.30 15.18
N LEU A 429 -0.61 6.89 14.42
CA LEU A 429 -0.54 5.68 13.58
C LEU A 429 0.59 5.81 12.56
N THR A 430 0.62 6.95 11.87
CA THR A 430 1.63 7.26 10.86
C THR A 430 3.04 7.25 11.45
N ALA A 431 3.21 7.78 12.66
CA ALA A 431 4.49 7.78 13.36
C ALA A 431 4.97 6.38 13.78
N MET A 432 4.10 5.36 13.91
CA MET A 432 4.52 3.99 14.25
C MET A 432 5.44 3.34 13.20
N VAL A 433 5.56 3.92 12.01
CA VAL A 433 6.56 3.46 11.03
C VAL A 433 7.98 3.79 11.51
N ALA A 434 8.17 4.88 12.25
CA ALA A 434 9.49 5.28 12.75
C ALA A 434 10.10 4.19 13.66
N PRO A 435 11.39 3.84 13.47
CA PRO A 435 12.39 4.60 12.72
C PRO A 435 12.54 4.25 11.22
N ARG A 436 11.68 3.39 10.67
CA ARG A 436 11.76 2.91 9.28
C ARG A 436 11.31 3.99 8.30
N ALA A 437 11.58 3.76 7.01
CA ALA A 437 11.32 4.75 5.98
C ALA A 437 9.82 4.86 5.66
N LEU A 438 9.35 6.10 5.52
CA LEU A 438 7.97 6.41 5.21
C LEU A 438 7.91 7.49 4.12
N LEU A 439 7.31 7.13 2.98
CA LEU A 439 7.02 8.02 1.86
C LEU A 439 5.50 8.13 1.70
N LEU A 440 4.91 9.20 2.19
CA LEU A 440 3.49 9.51 2.01
C LEU A 440 3.31 10.27 0.69
N LEU A 441 2.54 9.69 -0.22
CA LEU A 441 2.18 10.32 -1.49
C LEU A 441 0.71 10.69 -1.45
N ASP A 442 0.36 11.92 -1.80
CA ASP A 442 -1.01 12.42 -1.62
C ASP A 442 -1.48 13.29 -2.76
N ASN A 443 -2.80 13.43 -2.87
CA ASN A 443 -3.43 14.16 -3.97
C ASN A 443 -4.33 15.30 -3.49
N GLN A 444 -4.02 16.52 -3.92
CA GLN A 444 -4.80 17.72 -3.55
C GLN A 444 -6.01 17.98 -4.46
N SER A 445 -6.17 17.21 -5.55
CA SER A 445 -7.24 17.42 -6.53
C SER A 445 -8.57 16.76 -6.14
N PHE A 446 -8.62 16.04 -5.01
CA PHE A 446 -9.80 15.28 -4.59
C PHE A 446 -10.20 15.61 -3.15
N ASP A 447 -11.28 16.36 -3.02
CA ASP A 447 -11.81 16.84 -1.73
C ASP A 447 -12.02 15.71 -0.71
N TRP A 448 -12.44 14.51 -1.15
CA TRP A 448 -12.71 13.37 -0.25
C TRP A 448 -11.45 12.83 0.43
N LEU A 449 -10.26 13.04 -0.15
CA LEU A 449 -8.98 12.64 0.46
C LEU A 449 -8.59 13.57 1.60
N GLY A 450 -9.10 14.81 1.62
CA GLY A 450 -8.82 15.79 2.65
C GLY A 450 -7.42 16.37 2.53
N GLU A 451 -7.20 17.24 1.55
CA GLU A 451 -5.92 17.86 1.26
C GLU A 451 -5.30 18.57 2.48
N VAL A 452 -6.13 19.28 3.25
CA VAL A 452 -5.72 19.96 4.50
C VAL A 452 -5.50 18.95 5.63
N PRO A 453 -6.45 18.07 5.99
CA PRO A 453 -6.23 17.05 7.02
C PRO A 453 -5.02 16.14 6.80
N SER A 454 -4.72 15.77 5.56
CA SER A 454 -3.56 14.94 5.27
C SER A 454 -2.24 15.71 5.32
N ASN A 455 -2.21 16.95 4.82
CA ASN A 455 -1.04 17.81 4.98
C ASN A 455 -0.70 18.03 6.46
N TYR A 456 -1.73 18.23 7.29
CA TYR A 456 -1.57 18.42 8.73
C TYR A 456 -1.10 17.14 9.41
N CYS A 457 -1.62 15.97 8.99
CA CYS A 457 -1.11 14.68 9.45
C CYS A 457 0.38 14.55 9.13
N GLY A 458 0.74 14.81 7.86
CA GLY A 458 2.12 14.73 7.37
C GLY A 458 3.11 15.59 8.16
N ASN A 459 2.69 16.80 8.55
CA ASN A 459 3.49 17.67 9.41
C ASN A 459 3.56 17.20 10.87
N ALA A 460 2.46 16.68 11.41
CA ALA A 460 2.40 16.25 12.81
C ALA A 460 3.19 14.96 13.06
N SER A 461 3.16 13.99 12.13
CA SER A 461 3.95 12.75 12.23
C SER A 461 5.45 12.98 12.05
N LEU A 462 5.86 13.97 11.24
CA LEU A 462 7.28 14.36 11.10
C LEU A 462 7.93 14.68 12.45
N GLU A 463 7.17 15.17 13.44
CA GLU A 463 7.72 15.50 14.75
C GLU A 463 8.33 14.29 15.47
N VAL A 464 7.82 13.07 15.24
CA VAL A 464 8.43 11.84 15.80
C VAL A 464 9.76 11.52 15.10
N PHE A 465 9.83 11.70 13.79
CA PHE A 465 11.07 11.51 13.03
C PHE A 465 12.15 12.53 13.43
N LYS A 466 11.77 13.80 13.67
CA LYS A 466 12.65 14.82 14.26
C LYS A 466 13.13 14.42 15.64
N ALA A 467 12.24 13.90 16.48
CA ALA A 467 12.59 13.51 17.83
C ALA A 467 13.62 12.37 17.87
N LEU A 468 13.56 11.46 16.89
CA LEU A 468 14.50 10.36 16.72
C LEU A 468 15.79 10.75 15.97
N GLY A 469 15.84 11.93 15.35
CA GLY A 469 16.96 12.44 14.55
C GLY A 469 17.15 11.69 13.22
N ILE A 470 16.04 11.35 12.56
CA ILE A 470 15.98 10.54 11.33
C ILE A 470 15.04 11.18 10.30
N GLU A 471 15.04 12.50 10.20
CA GLU A 471 14.16 13.23 9.27
C GLU A 471 14.31 12.74 7.83
N ASP A 472 15.50 12.29 7.43
CA ASP A 472 15.76 11.77 6.08
C ASP A 472 14.97 10.51 5.74
N ASN A 473 14.43 9.80 6.74
CA ASN A 473 13.58 8.62 6.56
C ASN A 473 12.12 8.99 6.26
N TYR A 474 11.77 10.29 6.21
CA TYR A 474 10.38 10.73 6.12
C TYR A 474 10.15 11.74 5.00
N THR A 475 9.23 11.42 4.09
CA THR A 475 8.71 12.39 3.12
C THR A 475 7.19 12.38 3.09
N TYR A 476 6.61 13.57 3.13
CA TYR A 476 5.23 13.83 2.72
C TYR A 476 5.26 14.64 1.43
N ALA A 477 4.83 14.03 0.34
CA ALA A 477 4.69 14.66 -0.97
C ALA A 477 3.21 14.66 -1.35
N GLN A 478 2.65 15.85 -1.42
CA GLN A 478 1.33 16.06 -2.01
C GLN A 478 1.56 16.53 -3.44
N LYS A 479 0.67 16.23 -4.38
CA LYS A 479 0.62 16.83 -5.73
C LYS A 479 -0.81 16.82 -6.26
N GLY A 480 -1.14 17.68 -7.22
CA GLY A 480 -2.44 17.66 -7.89
C GLY A 480 -2.28 17.63 -9.39
N GLY A 481 -3.40 17.66 -10.11
CA GLY A 481 -3.39 17.70 -11.57
C GLY A 481 -3.09 16.35 -12.23
N HIS A 482 -3.35 15.25 -11.53
CA HIS A 482 -3.34 13.88 -12.05
C HIS A 482 -4.55 13.12 -11.51
N ASN A 483 -4.94 12.02 -12.15
CA ASN A 483 -6.09 11.25 -11.66
C ASN A 483 -5.75 10.54 -10.35
N HIS A 484 -6.81 10.11 -9.68
CA HIS A 484 -6.73 9.37 -8.42
C HIS A 484 -5.96 8.07 -8.65
N CYS A 485 -4.94 7.81 -7.82
CA CYS A 485 -3.98 6.70 -7.94
C CYS A 485 -2.98 6.77 -9.10
N ASP A 486 -2.97 7.82 -9.92
CA ASP A 486 -1.89 8.00 -10.89
C ASP A 486 -0.59 8.35 -10.15
N LEU A 487 0.55 7.84 -10.66
CA LEU A 487 1.87 8.18 -10.16
C LEU A 487 2.54 9.22 -11.09
N PRO A 488 2.39 10.53 -10.83
CA PRO A 488 3.06 11.56 -11.64
C PRO A 488 4.59 11.48 -11.48
N GLN A 489 5.33 12.02 -12.46
CA GLN A 489 6.80 11.91 -12.51
C GLN A 489 7.50 12.31 -11.20
N ASP A 490 7.12 13.44 -10.58
CA ASP A 490 7.75 13.88 -9.33
C ASP A 490 7.55 12.85 -8.19
N HIS A 491 6.36 12.23 -8.07
CA HIS A 491 6.13 11.17 -7.10
C HIS A 491 6.92 9.90 -7.45
N TYR A 492 7.06 9.58 -8.74
CA TYR A 492 7.93 8.49 -9.17
C TYR A 492 9.39 8.73 -8.80
N ASP A 493 9.88 9.97 -8.93
CA ASP A 493 11.25 10.32 -8.57
C ASP A 493 11.49 10.14 -7.06
N GLU A 494 10.49 10.50 -6.22
CA GLU A 494 10.53 10.19 -4.78
C GLU A 494 10.53 8.69 -4.51
N VAL A 495 9.65 7.92 -5.16
CA VAL A 495 9.60 6.45 -5.02
C VAL A 495 10.96 5.85 -5.38
N LYS A 496 11.54 6.26 -6.50
CA LYS A 496 12.86 5.80 -6.95
C LYS A 496 13.95 6.14 -5.92
N ALA A 497 13.95 7.35 -5.36
CA ALA A 497 14.91 7.76 -4.35
C ALA A 497 14.82 6.90 -3.08
N TYR A 498 13.60 6.70 -2.57
CA TYR A 498 13.35 5.90 -1.37
C TYR A 498 13.65 4.41 -1.58
N VAL A 499 13.27 3.84 -2.73
CA VAL A 499 13.61 2.46 -3.08
C VAL A 499 15.13 2.28 -3.15
N ASN A 500 15.84 3.21 -3.78
CA ASN A 500 17.29 3.12 -3.87
C ASN A 500 17.97 3.27 -2.51
N ALA A 501 17.47 4.13 -1.63
CA ALA A 501 18.06 4.33 -0.31
C ALA A 501 17.77 3.19 0.67
N PHE A 502 16.53 2.72 0.74
CA PHE A 502 16.07 1.83 1.84
C PHE A 502 15.86 0.37 1.43
N LEU A 503 15.79 0.08 0.13
CA LEU A 503 15.65 -1.30 -0.36
C LEU A 503 16.91 -1.77 -1.09
N ASN A 504 17.47 -0.94 -1.97
CA ASN A 504 18.69 -1.30 -2.73
C ASN A 504 19.99 -0.87 -2.03
N GLU A 505 19.91 -0.10 -0.94
CA GLU A 505 21.06 0.44 -0.19
C GLU A 505 22.12 1.15 -1.07
N SER A 506 21.68 1.84 -2.13
CA SER A 506 22.53 2.43 -3.16
C SER A 506 22.37 3.96 -3.30
N GLY A 507 21.56 4.58 -2.45
CA GLY A 507 21.26 5.99 -2.49
C GLY A 507 21.03 6.61 -1.11
N THR A 508 20.72 7.91 -1.11
CA THR A 508 20.37 8.68 0.08
C THR A 508 19.12 9.49 -0.20
N THR A 509 18.25 9.66 0.78
CA THR A 509 17.11 10.57 0.73
C THR A 509 17.42 11.86 1.49
N LYS A 510 16.67 12.92 1.17
CA LYS A 510 16.59 14.13 2.00
C LYS A 510 15.12 14.31 2.32
N GLY A 511 14.75 13.95 3.54
CA GLY A 511 13.35 13.94 3.96
C GLY A 511 12.75 15.33 3.84
N LYS A 512 11.46 15.40 3.52
CA LYS A 512 10.78 16.69 3.29
C LYS A 512 9.29 16.60 3.55
N VAL A 513 8.69 17.75 3.85
CA VAL A 513 7.23 17.90 3.83
C VAL A 513 6.91 18.98 2.82
N GLU A 514 6.29 18.58 1.72
CA GLU A 514 5.88 19.47 0.66
C GLU A 514 4.42 19.88 0.88
N SER A 515 4.19 21.20 0.94
CA SER A 515 2.86 21.80 0.97
C SER A 515 2.80 22.87 -0.12
N PHE A 516 1.77 22.87 -0.96
CA PHE A 516 1.62 23.91 -1.98
C PHE A 516 0.94 25.15 -1.44
N SER A 517 1.21 26.28 -2.09
CA SER A 517 0.67 27.60 -1.73
C SER A 517 -0.86 27.70 -1.80
N SER A 518 -1.53 26.78 -2.53
CA SER A 518 -2.99 26.72 -2.65
C SER A 518 -3.69 26.08 -1.46
N ILE A 519 -2.95 25.41 -0.56
CA ILE A 519 -3.51 24.71 0.60
C ILE A 519 -3.35 25.60 1.85
N ALA A 520 -4.26 25.45 2.83
CA ALA A 520 -4.13 26.10 4.12
C ALA A 520 -2.75 25.79 4.73
N LYS A 521 -2.02 26.84 5.12
CA LYS A 521 -0.69 26.68 5.71
C LYS A 521 -0.79 25.98 7.05
N TRP A 522 -0.01 24.92 7.24
CA TRP A 522 0.15 24.26 8.53
C TRP A 522 0.53 25.27 9.61
N ASN A 523 -0.31 25.39 10.63
CA ASN A 523 -0.02 26.15 11.84
C ASN A 523 0.12 25.19 13.02
N LYS A 524 1.36 24.86 13.36
CA LYS A 524 1.68 23.94 14.47
C LYS A 524 0.97 24.31 15.77
N SER A 525 0.90 25.60 16.12
CA SER A 525 0.33 26.07 17.40
C SER A 525 -1.19 25.87 17.53
N GLU A 526 -1.90 25.77 16.41
CA GLU A 526 -3.35 25.50 16.39
C GLU A 526 -3.63 24.04 16.81
N TRP A 527 -2.77 23.11 16.39
CA TRP A 527 -3.01 21.67 16.51
C TRP A 527 -2.19 20.98 17.59
N ILE A 528 -1.03 21.53 17.94
CA ILE A 528 -0.07 20.93 18.86
C ILE A 528 0.15 21.88 20.05
N ASP A 529 0.12 21.32 21.25
CA ASP A 529 0.44 21.97 22.53
C ASP A 529 1.53 21.23 23.33
N TRP A 530 2.22 20.31 22.66
CA TRP A 530 3.33 19.53 23.19
C TRP A 530 4.64 19.87 22.47
N ASP A 531 5.75 19.64 23.16
CA ASP A 531 7.08 19.88 22.61
C ASP A 531 7.65 18.63 21.92
N THR A 532 8.43 18.84 20.87
CA THR A 532 9.16 17.75 20.22
C THR A 532 10.48 17.53 20.98
N PRO A 533 10.65 16.41 21.71
CA PRO A 533 11.90 16.16 22.43
C PRO A 533 13.01 15.77 21.45
N THR A 534 14.26 15.78 21.91
CA THR A 534 15.34 15.01 21.28
C THR A 534 15.49 13.71 22.08
N LEU A 535 15.15 12.59 21.47
CA LEU A 535 15.29 11.27 22.07
C LEU A 535 16.75 10.85 22.00
N ARG A 536 17.37 10.75 23.17
CA ARG A 536 18.80 10.46 23.31
C ARG A 536 19.12 9.00 23.04
#